data_AF-A0A967HFG6-F1
#
_entry.id   AF-A0A967HFG6-F1
#
_cell.length_a   1.000
_cell.length_b   1.000
_cell.length_c   1.000
_cell.angle_alpha   90.00
_cell.angle_beta   90.00
_cell.angle_gamma   90.00
#
_symmetry.space_group_name_H-M   'P 1'
#
loop_
_entity.id
_entity.type
_entity.pdbx_description
1 polymer ?
#
loop_
_entity_poly.entity_id
_entity_poly.type
_entity_poly.pdbx_seq_one_letter_code
_entity_poly.pdbx_strand_id
1 'polypeptide(L)'
;WHDWWKAPRVRAAVDEIDPDASHASWMETFPWTRAAGVELPAGHKPPVDLSGRDGLSPDGFREVVGDGSFGGDYARSEEEMQRLWAVAVAEVRERLADGWSR
;
A
#
# COMPACT_ATOMS: atom_id res chain seq x y z
N TRP A 1 -9.33 -13.59 -9.93
CA TRP A 1 -8.45 -13.00 -8.91
C TRP A 1 -8.72 -11.50 -8.89
N HIS A 2 -8.77 -10.86 -7.72
CA HIS A 2 -9.03 -9.42 -7.61
C HIS A 2 -8.14 -8.81 -6.51
N ASP A 3 -7.22 -7.95 -6.92
CA ASP A 3 -6.40 -7.13 -6.03
C ASP A 3 -7.13 -5.82 -5.75
N TRP A 4 -7.83 -5.70 -4.62
CA TRP A 4 -8.61 -4.50 -4.29
C TRP A 4 -7.75 -3.22 -4.25
N TRP A 5 -6.49 -3.34 -3.82
CA TRP A 5 -5.55 -2.23 -3.71
C TRP A 5 -5.03 -1.73 -5.07
N LYS A 6 -5.25 -2.49 -6.14
CA LYS A 6 -5.00 -2.08 -7.54
C LYS A 6 -6.26 -1.59 -8.25
N ALA A 7 -7.42 -1.60 -7.58
CA ALA A 7 -8.65 -1.18 -8.22
C ALA A 7 -8.56 0.30 -8.62
N PRO A 8 -9.14 0.72 -9.77
CA PRO A 8 -8.90 2.03 -10.35
C PRO A 8 -9.10 3.21 -9.40
N ARG A 9 -10.20 3.24 -8.62
CA ARG A 9 -10.43 4.34 -7.68
C ARG A 9 -9.51 4.26 -6.47
N VAL A 10 -9.23 3.05 -5.98
CA VAL A 10 -8.26 2.86 -4.88
C VAL A 10 -6.88 3.35 -5.29
N ARG A 11 -6.38 2.95 -6.47
CA ARG A 11 -5.07 3.38 -6.94
C ARG A 11 -5.03 4.89 -7.18
N ALA A 12 -6.06 5.47 -7.80
CA ALA A 12 -6.14 6.92 -7.99
C ALA A 12 -6.09 7.67 -6.64
N ALA A 13 -6.83 7.21 -5.63
CA ALA A 13 -6.82 7.81 -4.30
C ALA A 13 -5.44 7.70 -3.61
N VAL A 14 -4.73 6.60 -3.82
CA VAL A 14 -3.34 6.46 -3.34
C VAL A 14 -2.41 7.44 -4.05
N ASP A 15 -2.49 7.53 -5.38
CA ASP A 15 -1.64 8.42 -6.19
C ASP A 15 -1.82 9.89 -5.84
N GLU A 16 -3.05 10.30 -5.49
CA GLU A 16 -3.35 11.64 -5.01
C GLU A 16 -2.69 11.96 -3.65
N ILE A 17 -2.54 10.94 -2.79
CA ILE A 17 -1.96 11.09 -1.44
C ILE A 17 -0.43 11.02 -1.50
N ASP A 18 0.10 10.01 -2.19
CA ASP A 18 1.52 9.70 -2.28
C ASP A 18 1.80 8.87 -3.55
N PRO A 19 2.32 9.49 -4.63
CA PRO A 19 2.57 8.81 -5.90
C PRO A 19 3.67 7.75 -5.82
N ASP A 20 4.53 7.82 -4.80
CA ASP A 20 5.62 6.88 -4.57
C ASP A 20 5.17 5.66 -3.75
N ALA A 21 3.94 5.66 -3.24
CA ALA A 21 3.35 4.54 -2.53
C ALA A 21 3.12 3.34 -3.47
N SER A 22 3.48 2.16 -2.96
CA SER A 22 3.30 0.89 -3.66
C SER A 22 2.92 -0.24 -2.70
N HIS A 23 2.88 -1.48 -3.17
CA HIS A 23 2.68 -2.64 -2.29
C HIS A 23 3.75 -2.64 -1.18
N ALA A 24 3.41 -3.10 0.03
CA ALA A 24 4.30 -3.04 1.20
C ALA A 24 4.72 -1.60 1.57
N SER A 25 3.80 -0.64 1.49
CA SER A 25 3.94 0.73 1.99
C SER A 25 2.89 1.06 3.06
N TRP A 26 2.74 2.34 3.43
CA TRP A 26 1.68 2.83 4.30
C TRP A 26 0.27 2.41 3.89
N MET A 27 0.06 2.02 2.62
CA MET A 27 -1.19 1.47 2.09
C MET A 27 -1.71 0.27 2.91
N GLU A 28 -0.85 -0.39 3.68
CA GLU A 28 -1.18 -1.55 4.53
C GLU A 28 -1.25 -1.19 6.03
N THR A 29 -0.94 0.06 6.40
CA THR A 29 -0.80 0.57 7.78
C THR A 29 -2.09 1.23 8.29
N PHE A 30 -3.23 0.56 8.09
CA PHE A 30 -4.54 0.98 8.60
C PHE A 30 -4.52 1.11 10.13
N PRO A 31 -5.39 1.94 10.73
CA PRO A 31 -5.45 2.11 12.18
C PRO A 31 -5.55 0.79 12.97
N TRP A 32 -6.23 -0.22 12.41
CA TRP A 32 -6.40 -1.55 13.00
C TRP A 32 -5.27 -2.54 12.69
N THR A 33 -4.30 -2.21 11.84
CA THR A 33 -3.11 -3.05 11.55
C THR A 33 -1.84 -2.52 12.23
N ARG A 34 -1.87 -1.32 12.82
CA ARG A 34 -0.74 -0.72 13.52
C ARG A 34 -0.41 -1.49 14.79
N ALA A 35 0.89 -1.75 15.01
CA ALA A 35 1.39 -2.36 16.24
C ALA A 35 1.35 -1.34 17.39
N ALA A 36 0.76 -1.73 18.52
CA ALA A 36 0.68 -0.87 19.69
C ALA A 36 2.08 -0.57 20.27
N GLY A 37 2.34 0.71 20.59
CA GLY A 37 3.60 1.16 21.19
C GLY A 37 4.79 1.18 20.22
N VAL A 38 4.58 0.99 18.92
CA VAL A 38 5.62 1.10 17.91
C VAL A 38 5.57 2.49 17.29
N GLU A 39 6.68 3.22 17.40
CA GLU A 39 6.90 4.47 16.65
C GLU A 39 7.40 4.14 15.24
N LEU A 40 6.74 4.69 14.23
CA LEU A 40 7.16 4.57 12.84
C LEU A 40 8.16 5.67 12.50
N PRO A 41 9.12 5.43 11.60
CA PRO A 41 10.03 6.48 11.13
C PRO A 41 9.25 7.68 10.57
N ALA A 42 9.79 8.87 10.74
CA ALA A 42 9.24 10.07 10.13
C ALA A 42 9.79 10.25 8.70
N GLY A 43 8.98 10.87 7.84
CA GLY A 43 9.38 11.27 6.49
C GLY A 43 8.99 10.28 5.40
N HIS A 44 9.55 10.52 4.22
CA HIS A 44 9.21 9.86 2.96
C HIS A 44 10.40 9.05 2.47
N LYS A 45 10.17 7.76 2.18
CA LYS A 45 11.17 6.84 1.64
C LYS A 45 11.06 6.80 0.11
N PRO A 46 12.16 6.99 -0.64
CA PRO A 46 12.15 6.80 -2.09
C PRO A 46 11.68 5.39 -2.48
N PRO A 47 10.98 5.23 -3.62
CA PRO A 47 10.60 3.92 -4.13
C PRO A 47 11.78 2.96 -4.26
N VAL A 48 11.60 1.73 -3.80
CA VAL A 48 12.59 0.66 -3.98
C VAL A 48 12.52 0.17 -5.42
N ASP A 49 13.67 0.07 -6.09
CA ASP A 49 13.76 -0.55 -7.42
C ASP A 49 13.68 -2.07 -7.30
N LEU A 50 12.61 -2.65 -7.83
CA LEU A 50 12.32 -4.08 -7.80
C LEU A 50 12.58 -4.78 -9.14
N SER A 51 13.12 -4.09 -10.15
CA SER A 51 13.30 -4.61 -11.51
C SER A 51 14.19 -5.87 -11.59
N GLY A 52 15.12 -6.04 -10.65
CA GLY A 52 16.03 -7.19 -10.55
C GLY A 52 15.67 -8.25 -9.50
N ARG A 53 14.50 -8.15 -8.85
CA ARG A 53 14.20 -8.92 -7.63
C ARG A 53 14.25 -10.44 -7.81
N ASP A 54 13.88 -10.94 -8.99
CA ASP A 54 13.79 -12.39 -9.25
C ASP A 54 15.17 -13.07 -9.27
N GLY A 55 16.25 -12.29 -9.42
CA GLY A 55 17.63 -12.76 -9.33
C GLY A 55 18.25 -12.63 -7.93
N LEU A 56 17.55 -12.07 -6.95
CA LEU A 56 18.09 -11.85 -5.61
C LEU A 56 17.89 -13.08 -4.71
N SER A 57 18.88 -13.35 -3.86
CA SER A 57 18.68 -14.22 -2.70
C SER A 57 17.77 -13.51 -1.68
N PRO A 58 17.16 -14.24 -0.72
CA PRO A 58 16.41 -13.62 0.36
C PRO A 58 17.23 -12.57 1.15
N ASP A 59 18.53 -12.82 1.36
CA ASP A 59 19.40 -11.88 2.06
C ASP A 59 19.65 -10.62 1.22
N GLY A 60 19.92 -10.78 -0.08
CA GLY A 60 20.06 -9.65 -1.00
C GLY A 60 18.77 -8.84 -1.14
N PHE A 61 17.60 -9.49 -1.09
CA PHE A 61 16.33 -8.78 -1.09
C PHE A 61 16.13 -7.95 0.18
N ARG A 62 16.53 -8.46 1.35
CA ARG A 62 16.49 -7.68 2.60
C ARG A 62 17.44 -6.50 2.57
N GLU A 63 18.62 -6.63 1.96
CA GLU A 63 19.55 -5.51 1.78
C GLU A 63 18.97 -4.41 0.88
N VAL A 64 18.28 -4.79 -0.20
CA VAL A 64 17.64 -3.85 -1.13
C VAL A 64 16.46 -3.11 -0.49
N VAL A 65 15.57 -3.84 0.20
CA VAL A 65 14.36 -3.24 0.79
C VAL A 65 14.69 -2.53 2.11
N GLY A 66 15.63 -3.05 2.89
CA GLY A 66 16.00 -2.51 4.20
C GLY A 66 14.92 -2.77 5.25
N ASP A 67 14.19 -1.72 5.64
CA ASP A 67 13.17 -1.74 6.69
C ASP A 67 11.87 -2.50 6.33
N GLY A 68 11.74 -3.00 5.10
CA GLY A 68 10.55 -3.71 4.61
C GLY A 68 9.54 -2.85 3.86
N SER A 69 9.62 -1.51 3.96
CA SER A 69 8.79 -0.58 3.19
C SER A 69 9.31 -0.42 1.76
N PHE A 70 8.42 -0.44 0.76
CA PHE A 70 8.81 -0.27 -0.64
C PHE A 70 8.87 1.20 -1.09
N GLY A 71 8.56 2.13 -0.20
CA GLY A 71 8.58 3.57 -0.50
C GLY A 71 7.34 4.27 0.02
N GLY A 72 7.31 5.59 -0.19
CA GLY A 72 6.28 6.47 0.33
C GLY A 72 6.53 6.91 1.77
N ASP A 73 5.57 7.62 2.33
CA ASP A 73 5.56 7.90 3.77
C ASP A 73 5.45 6.60 4.58
N TYR A 74 5.95 6.59 5.82
CA TYR A 74 5.81 5.41 6.68
C TYR A 74 4.40 5.26 7.28
N ALA A 75 3.65 6.36 7.34
CA ALA A 75 2.27 6.35 7.80
C ALA A 75 1.52 7.55 7.21
N ARG A 76 0.22 7.36 7.00
CA ARG A 76 -0.72 8.44 6.72
C ARG A 76 -1.64 8.69 7.90
N SER A 77 -2.32 9.83 7.88
CA SER A 77 -3.28 10.17 8.92
C SER A 77 -4.42 9.13 8.96
N GLU A 78 -5.03 8.96 10.13
CA GLU A 78 -6.19 8.08 10.27
C GLU A 78 -7.32 8.49 9.33
N GLU A 79 -7.51 9.79 9.14
CA GLU A 79 -8.52 10.35 8.24
C GLU A 79 -8.30 9.93 6.77
N GLU A 80 -7.05 9.98 6.29
CA GLU A 80 -6.69 9.52 4.95
C GLU A 80 -6.87 8.01 4.79
N MET A 81 -6.45 7.24 5.79
CA MET A 81 -6.62 5.78 5.77
C MET A 81 -8.11 5.39 5.77
N GLN A 82 -8.95 6.10 6.53
CA GLN A 82 -10.40 5.89 6.52
C GLN A 82 -11.04 6.28 5.18
N ARG A 83 -10.61 7.39 4.56
CA ARG A 83 -11.05 7.76 3.21
C ARG A 83 -10.69 6.70 2.18
N LEU A 84 -9.44 6.24 2.18
CA LEU A 84 -8.98 5.19 1.27
C LEU A 84 -9.77 3.89 1.46
N TRP A 85 -10.03 3.51 2.72
CA TRP A 85 -10.86 2.35 3.05
C TRP A 85 -12.29 2.49 2.51
N ALA A 86 -12.91 3.65 2.66
CA ALA A 86 -14.26 3.89 2.15
C ALA A 86 -14.32 3.75 0.62
N VAL A 87 -13.31 4.27 -0.11
CA VAL A 87 -13.19 4.10 -1.57
C VAL A 87 -13.06 2.62 -1.94
N ALA A 88 -12.18 1.88 -1.26
CA ALA A 88 -11.99 0.45 -1.51
C ALA A 88 -13.27 -0.37 -1.28
N VAL A 89 -13.97 -0.12 -0.18
CA VAL A 89 -15.24 -0.79 0.13
C VAL A 89 -16.30 -0.46 -0.91
N ALA A 90 -16.46 0.80 -1.30
CA ALA A 90 -17.43 1.20 -2.32
C ALA A 90 -17.15 0.50 -3.66
N GLU A 91 -15.88 0.49 -4.08
CA GLU A 91 -15.49 -0.10 -5.36
C GLU A 91 -15.65 -1.60 -5.42
N VAL A 92 -15.31 -2.30 -4.33
CA VAL A 92 -15.55 -3.74 -4.23
C VAL A 92 -17.06 -4.04 -4.20
N ARG A 93 -17.87 -3.23 -3.52
CA ARG A 93 -19.32 -3.43 -3.45
C ARG A 93 -20.02 -3.22 -4.80
N GLU A 94 -19.62 -2.21 -5.56
CA GLU A 94 -20.14 -2.01 -6.93
C GLU A 94 -19.77 -3.20 -7.81
N ARG A 95 -18.50 -3.64 -7.77
CA ARG A 95 -18.05 -4.83 -8.50
C ARG A 95 -18.83 -6.09 -8.11
N LEU A 96 -19.14 -6.26 -6.83
CA LEU A 96 -19.98 -7.35 -6.32
C LEU A 96 -21.41 -7.29 -6.87
N ALA A 97 -21.98 -6.09 -7.00
CA ALA A 97 -23.35 -5.88 -7.46
C ALA A 97 -23.50 -6.07 -8.97
N ASP A 98 -22.52 -5.64 -9.76
CA ASP A 98 -22.53 -5.77 -11.23
C ASP A 98 -22.14 -7.19 -11.70
N GLY A 99 -21.77 -8.06 -10.76
CA GLY A 99 -21.42 -9.45 -11.00
C GLY A 99 -19.93 -9.67 -11.26
N TRP A 100 -19.45 -10.85 -10.87
CA TRP A 100 -18.09 -11.30 -11.17
C TRP A 100 -18.02 -11.92 -12.57
N SER A 101 -18.17 -11.13 -13.63
CA SER A 101 -17.77 -11.64 -14.95
C SER A 101 -16.25 -11.82 -14.98
N ARG A 102 -15.79 -12.92 -15.59
CA ARG A 102 -14.38 -13.34 -15.66
C ARG A 102 -13.43 -12.24 -16.10
#